data_AF-A0A968ZJL2-F1
#
_entry.id   AF-A0A968ZJL2-F1
#
_cell.length_a   1.000
_cell.length_b   1.000
_cell.length_c   1.000
_cell.angle_alpha   90.00
_cell.angle_beta   90.00
_cell.angle_gamma   90.00
#
_symmetry.space_group_name_H-M   'P 1'
#
loop_
_entity.id
_entity.type
_entity.pdbx_description
1 polymer ?
#
loop_
_entity_poly.entity_id
_entity_poly.type
_entity_poly.pdbx_seq_one_letter_code
_entity_poly.pdbx_strand_id
1 'polypeptide(L)'
;MDEQLDKHLDEHLILDEHLIDEGYIKYRCEWLEEDAIAAESVAQITPYRDALHHLNFIGEYPNGIGFGNISQRLTHIPVQSSSFSAYPLGFIITGTQTGHLPTLKPADYALVSDFDPAQNRLTCQGLRKASSESLTHGVIYATHPAIGAIIHVHHPQLWQQILYRVPTTEASIPYGTPEMAAETQRLFRDRSLLQSKIFAMAGHEDGVFTFGDSLQTAYRILINWARMTGIMTEPASSVALQLPYQLASCQ
;
A
#
# COMPACT_ATOMS: atom_id res chain seq x y z
N MET A 1 56.20 6.84 -22.32
CA MET A 1 56.10 5.47 -21.78
C MET A 1 56.44 5.60 -20.31
N ASP A 2 55.55 5.09 -19.47
CA ASP A 2 55.49 5.16 -17.99
C ASP A 2 55.12 6.54 -17.44
N GLU A 3 53.87 6.85 -17.06
CA GLU A 3 52.88 6.11 -16.22
C GLU A 3 53.35 6.01 -14.77
N GLN A 4 53.04 7.03 -13.98
CA GLN A 4 52.86 6.88 -12.54
C GLN A 4 51.73 7.80 -12.06
N LEU A 5 50.64 7.09 -11.76
CA LEU A 5 49.34 7.51 -11.29
C LEU A 5 49.49 8.00 -9.83
N ASP A 6 49.36 9.30 -9.59
CA ASP A 6 49.28 9.81 -8.22
C ASP A 6 47.82 9.73 -7.75
N LYS A 7 47.62 8.86 -6.76
CA LYS A 7 46.36 8.55 -6.11
C LYS A 7 45.98 9.74 -5.23
N HIS A 8 45.05 10.59 -5.64
CA HIS A 8 44.30 11.39 -4.68
C HIS A 8 42.92 11.78 -5.19
N LEU A 9 41.94 11.56 -4.30
CA LEU A 9 40.56 12.06 -4.30
C LEU A 9 39.48 11.15 -4.94
N ASP A 10 39.41 9.89 -4.50
CA ASP A 10 38.12 9.22 -4.32
C ASP A 10 37.59 9.56 -2.92
N GLU A 11 36.91 10.71 -2.80
CA GLU A 11 36.27 11.13 -1.54
C GLU A 11 34.76 11.36 -1.68
N HIS A 12 34.11 10.88 -2.74
CA HIS A 12 32.73 11.29 -3.03
C HIS A 12 31.67 10.23 -3.33
N LEU A 13 31.84 8.98 -2.92
CA LEU A 13 30.75 7.99 -2.98
C LEU A 13 30.71 7.09 -1.74
N ILE A 14 30.58 7.69 -0.56
CA ILE A 14 29.84 7.05 0.54
C ILE A 14 28.53 7.82 0.61
N LEU A 15 27.64 7.54 -0.35
CA LEU A 15 26.23 7.85 -0.15
C LEU A 15 25.75 6.85 0.89
N ASP A 16 25.23 7.37 2.01
CA ASP A 16 24.57 6.61 3.05
C ASP A 16 23.71 5.50 2.42
N GLU A 17 24.10 4.24 2.62
CA GLU A 17 23.14 3.14 2.65
C GLU A 17 22.26 3.38 3.88
N HIS A 18 21.32 4.34 3.77
CA HIS A 18 20.13 4.29 4.61
C HIS A 18 19.50 2.92 4.33
N LEU A 19 19.68 2.01 5.28
CA LEU A 19 19.01 0.72 5.32
C LEU A 19 17.51 0.99 5.23
N ILE A 20 16.95 0.83 4.03
CA ILE A 20 15.52 0.92 3.77
C ILE A 20 14.87 -0.21 4.57
N ASP A 21 14.33 0.12 5.75
CA ASP A 21 13.58 -0.79 6.59
C ASP A 21 12.13 -0.84 6.10
N GLU A 22 11.87 -1.27 4.87
CA GLU A 22 10.52 -1.31 4.29
C GLU A 22 10.21 -2.70 3.70
N GLY A 23 8.93 -3.00 3.45
CA GLY A 23 8.54 -4.23 2.77
C GLY A 23 8.70 -5.53 3.58
N TYR A 24 9.01 -5.45 4.88
CA TYR A 24 9.13 -6.61 5.78
C TYR A 24 7.96 -6.71 6.76
N ILE A 25 7.48 -7.93 7.01
CA ILE A 25 6.39 -8.19 7.97
C ILE A 25 6.94 -8.07 9.40
N LYS A 26 6.44 -7.07 10.15
CA LYS A 26 6.78 -6.84 11.58
C LYS A 26 5.76 -7.42 12.56
N TYR A 27 4.57 -7.75 12.08
CA TYR A 27 3.50 -8.35 12.88
C TYR A 27 3.62 -9.88 12.96
N ARG A 28 3.03 -10.48 13.99
CA ARG A 28 2.87 -11.93 14.09
C ARG A 28 1.86 -12.40 13.04
N CYS A 29 2.36 -12.98 11.97
CA CYS A 29 1.56 -13.48 10.86
C CYS A 29 1.16 -14.95 11.11
N GLU A 30 -0.14 -15.18 11.32
CA GLU A 30 -0.75 -16.52 11.30
C GLU A 30 -1.19 -16.80 9.86
N TRP A 31 -0.28 -17.38 9.09
CA TRP A 31 -0.52 -17.71 7.69
C TRP A 31 -1.13 -19.10 7.55
N LEU A 32 -2.35 -19.14 7.01
CA LEU A 32 -3.02 -20.34 6.58
C LEU A 32 -2.69 -20.54 5.09
N GLU A 33 -1.73 -21.42 4.82
CA GLU A 33 -1.33 -21.76 3.46
C GLU A 33 -2.45 -22.62 2.83
N GLU A 34 -3.28 -21.93 2.05
CA GLU A 34 -4.47 -22.47 1.38
C GLU A 34 -4.36 -22.21 -0.14
N ASP A 35 -5.38 -22.64 -0.88
CA ASP A 35 -5.45 -22.39 -2.32
C ASP A 35 -5.36 -20.91 -2.68
N ALA A 36 -5.02 -20.64 -3.95
CA ALA A 36 -5.03 -19.29 -4.48
C ALA A 36 -6.39 -18.62 -4.26
N ILE A 37 -6.38 -17.30 -4.05
CA ILE A 37 -7.62 -16.53 -4.00
C ILE A 37 -8.40 -16.75 -5.31
N ALA A 38 -9.73 -16.84 -5.22
CA ALA A 38 -10.55 -17.07 -6.41
C ALA A 38 -10.36 -15.92 -7.43
N ALA A 39 -10.26 -16.26 -8.71
CA ALA A 39 -9.92 -15.29 -9.77
C ALA A 39 -10.94 -14.15 -9.86
N GLU A 40 -12.23 -14.48 -9.71
CA GLU A 40 -13.34 -13.52 -9.65
C GLU A 40 -13.21 -12.53 -8.49
N SER A 41 -12.58 -12.95 -7.39
CA SER A 41 -12.39 -12.12 -6.20
C SER A 41 -11.25 -11.12 -6.37
N VAL A 42 -10.34 -11.34 -7.32
CA VAL A 42 -9.23 -10.42 -7.63
C VAL A 42 -9.40 -9.67 -8.95
N ALA A 43 -10.40 -10.04 -9.75
CA ALA A 43 -10.64 -9.49 -11.09
C ALA A 43 -10.76 -7.96 -11.11
N GLN A 44 -11.36 -7.36 -10.07
CA GLN A 44 -11.51 -5.90 -9.99
C GLN A 44 -10.26 -5.19 -9.49
N ILE A 45 -9.50 -5.76 -8.54
CA ILE A 45 -8.34 -5.11 -7.93
C ILE A 45 -7.10 -5.16 -8.83
N THR A 46 -6.91 -6.25 -9.59
CA THR A 46 -5.71 -6.44 -10.42
C THR A 46 -5.47 -5.32 -11.42
N PRO A 47 -6.45 -4.84 -12.21
CA PRO A 47 -6.18 -3.77 -13.16
C PRO A 47 -5.78 -2.44 -12.51
N TYR A 48 -6.27 -2.14 -11.30
CA TYR A 48 -5.83 -0.97 -10.54
C TYR A 48 -4.43 -1.13 -9.99
N ARG A 49 -4.11 -2.32 -9.45
CA ARG A 49 -2.77 -2.64 -8.99
C ARG A 49 -1.76 -2.51 -10.13
N ASP A 50 -2.07 -3.06 -11.29
CA ASP A 50 -1.19 -3.07 -12.46
C ASP A 50 -1.01 -1.65 -13.02
N ALA A 51 -2.08 -0.83 -13.00
CA ALA A 51 -1.98 0.59 -13.33
C ALA A 51 -1.05 1.34 -12.36
N LEU A 52 -1.14 1.09 -11.05
CA LEU A 52 -0.24 1.68 -10.06
C LEU A 52 1.22 1.27 -10.27
N HIS A 53 1.46 0.00 -10.63
CA HIS A 53 2.79 -0.48 -11.00
C HIS A 53 3.31 0.22 -12.26
N HIS A 54 2.48 0.30 -13.31
CA HIS A 54 2.84 0.98 -14.55
C HIS A 54 3.19 2.47 -14.36
N LEU A 55 2.56 3.11 -13.37
CA LEU A 55 2.79 4.51 -13.00
C LEU A 55 3.91 4.70 -11.96
N ASN A 56 4.61 3.63 -11.56
CA ASN A 56 5.66 3.62 -10.53
C ASN A 56 5.20 4.09 -9.14
N PHE A 57 3.91 3.94 -8.81
CA PHE A 57 3.39 4.17 -7.46
C PHE A 57 3.49 2.94 -6.55
N ILE A 58 3.59 1.75 -7.15
CA ILE A 58 3.89 0.47 -6.51
C ILE A 58 5.02 -0.15 -7.32
N GLY A 59 5.96 -0.83 -6.68
CA GLY A 59 7.09 -1.39 -7.40
C GLY A 59 8.12 -2.02 -6.49
N GLU A 60 9.35 -2.07 -6.97
CA GLU A 60 10.51 -2.58 -6.24
C GLU A 60 11.67 -1.60 -6.40
N TYR A 61 12.33 -1.28 -5.27
CA TYR A 61 13.55 -0.49 -5.26
C TYR A 61 14.71 -1.28 -5.87
N PRO A 62 15.81 -0.62 -6.30
CA PRO A 62 16.97 -1.31 -6.88
C PRO A 62 17.61 -2.37 -5.97
N ASN A 63 17.42 -2.27 -4.65
CA ASN A 63 17.90 -3.24 -3.66
C ASN A 63 16.97 -4.46 -3.49
N GLY A 64 15.90 -4.57 -4.28
CA GLY A 64 14.96 -5.69 -4.25
C GLY A 64 13.82 -5.56 -3.23
N ILE A 65 13.71 -4.44 -2.52
CA ILE A 65 12.63 -4.21 -1.56
C ILE A 65 11.40 -3.71 -2.29
N GLY A 66 10.29 -4.45 -2.19
CA GLY A 66 9.00 -4.04 -2.73
C GLY A 66 8.32 -2.96 -1.90
N PHE A 67 7.68 -1.98 -2.56
CA PHE A 67 6.96 -0.88 -1.91
C PHE A 67 5.53 -0.75 -2.41
N GLY A 68 4.68 -0.16 -1.56
CA GLY A 68 3.26 0.06 -1.83
C GLY A 68 2.43 -1.23 -1.91
N ASN A 69 1.12 -1.09 -1.74
CA ASN A 69 0.17 -2.20 -1.77
C ASN A 69 -1.26 -1.68 -1.95
N ILE A 70 -2.18 -2.57 -2.30
CA ILE A 70 -3.59 -2.24 -2.50
C ILE A 70 -4.48 -3.34 -1.94
N SER A 71 -5.62 -2.93 -1.39
CA SER A 71 -6.61 -3.86 -0.85
C SER A 71 -8.03 -3.46 -1.23
N GLN A 72 -8.92 -4.44 -1.19
CA GLN A 72 -10.37 -4.24 -1.29
C GLN A 72 -11.10 -5.06 -0.23
N ARG A 73 -12.10 -4.46 0.40
CA ARG A 73 -12.96 -5.14 1.37
C ARG A 73 -13.82 -6.17 0.64
N LEU A 74 -14.03 -7.34 1.26
CA LEU A 74 -15.02 -8.29 0.77
C LEU A 74 -16.43 -7.80 1.11
N THR A 75 -17.32 -7.82 0.11
CA THR A 75 -18.75 -7.55 0.30
C THR A 75 -19.51 -8.76 0.84
N HIS A 76 -18.93 -9.96 0.71
CA HIS A 76 -19.43 -11.21 1.28
C HIS A 76 -18.26 -12.05 1.80
N ILE A 77 -18.29 -12.48 3.07
CA ILE A 77 -17.37 -13.50 3.57
C ILE A 77 -17.96 -14.89 3.24
N PRO A 78 -17.21 -15.82 2.65
CA PRO A 78 -17.58 -17.23 2.66
C PRO A 78 -17.82 -17.71 4.10
N VAL A 79 -18.96 -18.37 4.34
CA VAL A 79 -19.57 -18.70 5.65
C VAL A 79 -18.74 -19.64 6.54
N GLN A 80 -17.45 -19.85 6.27
CA GLN A 80 -16.60 -20.79 7.03
C GLN A 80 -15.68 -20.14 8.07
N SER A 81 -15.59 -18.79 8.14
CA SER A 81 -14.85 -18.14 9.24
C SER A 81 -15.77 -17.93 10.44
N SER A 82 -15.87 -18.95 11.29
CA SER A 82 -16.30 -18.76 12.68
C SER A 82 -15.16 -18.10 13.44
N SER A 83 -15.01 -16.77 13.33
CA SER A 83 -14.13 -16.02 14.24
C SER A 83 -14.92 -14.98 15.00
N PHE A 84 -14.71 -14.97 16.31
CA PHE A 84 -15.19 -13.98 17.28
C PHE A 84 -14.47 -12.63 17.13
N SER A 85 -14.19 -12.20 15.90
CA SER A 85 -13.52 -10.93 15.63
C SER A 85 -14.51 -9.77 15.74
N ALA A 86 -14.06 -8.67 16.35
CA ALA A 86 -14.82 -7.41 16.38
C ALA A 86 -15.01 -6.79 14.97
N TYR A 87 -14.38 -7.37 13.94
CA TYR A 87 -14.36 -6.88 12.57
C TYR A 87 -15.00 -7.89 11.61
N PRO A 88 -16.30 -7.76 11.30
CA PRO A 88 -17.09 -8.81 10.66
C PRO A 88 -16.85 -8.96 9.14
N LEU A 89 -15.85 -8.30 8.55
CA LEU A 89 -15.59 -8.28 7.11
C LEU A 89 -14.09 -8.35 6.81
N GLY A 90 -13.63 -9.46 6.25
CA GLY A 90 -12.27 -9.62 5.74
C GLY A 90 -12.00 -8.80 4.48
N PHE A 91 -10.74 -8.74 4.06
CA PHE A 91 -10.33 -8.00 2.86
C PHE A 91 -9.25 -8.75 2.08
N ILE A 92 -9.26 -8.56 0.76
CA ILE A 92 -8.19 -9.04 -0.12
C ILE A 92 -7.14 -7.96 -0.21
N ILE A 93 -5.87 -8.35 -0.14
CA ILE A 93 -4.72 -7.46 -0.27
C ILE A 93 -3.65 -8.11 -1.13
N THR A 94 -2.83 -7.31 -1.81
CA THR A 94 -1.61 -7.79 -2.46
C THR A 94 -0.70 -8.48 -1.45
N GLY A 95 -0.09 -9.58 -1.86
CA GLY A 95 0.85 -10.31 -1.03
C GLY A 95 2.17 -9.55 -0.84
N THR A 96 2.94 -9.97 0.17
CA THR A 96 4.27 -9.40 0.41
C THR A 96 5.25 -9.76 -0.72
N GLN A 97 6.21 -8.88 -1.00
CA GLN A 97 7.27 -9.08 -2.00
C GLN A 97 6.74 -9.41 -3.42
N THR A 98 5.71 -8.69 -3.86
CA THR A 98 5.17 -8.77 -5.22
C THR A 98 5.49 -7.52 -6.05
N GLY A 99 6.33 -6.62 -5.53
CA GLY A 99 6.64 -5.32 -6.13
C GLY A 99 7.17 -5.41 -7.56
N HIS A 100 8.11 -6.32 -7.83
CA HIS A 100 8.72 -6.55 -9.14
C HIS A 100 7.79 -7.13 -10.21
N LEU A 101 6.62 -7.65 -9.83
CA LEU A 101 5.71 -8.27 -10.79
C LEU A 101 4.91 -7.18 -11.50
N PRO A 102 4.92 -7.08 -12.84
CA PRO A 102 4.10 -6.08 -13.54
C PRO A 102 2.60 -6.39 -13.46
N THR A 103 2.24 -7.68 -13.41
CA THR A 103 0.87 -8.17 -13.25
C THR A 103 0.81 -9.24 -12.18
N LEU A 104 -0.19 -9.15 -11.30
CA LEU A 104 -0.43 -10.16 -10.26
C LEU A 104 -1.44 -11.21 -10.71
N LYS A 105 -1.15 -12.46 -10.34
CA LYS A 105 -2.08 -13.58 -10.47
C LYS A 105 -2.84 -13.76 -9.16
N PRO A 106 -3.93 -14.55 -9.15
CA PRO A 106 -4.67 -14.79 -7.91
C PRO A 106 -3.82 -15.41 -6.77
N ALA A 107 -2.75 -16.14 -7.12
CA ALA A 107 -1.77 -16.66 -6.16
C ALA A 107 -0.90 -15.60 -5.47
N ASP A 108 -0.86 -14.38 -6.01
CA ASP A 108 -0.07 -13.27 -5.45
C ASP A 108 -0.87 -12.38 -4.49
N TYR A 109 -2.13 -12.74 -4.22
CA TYR A 109 -3.00 -12.08 -3.26
C TYR A 109 -3.17 -12.92 -2.00
N ALA A 110 -3.56 -12.26 -0.91
CA ALA A 110 -3.94 -12.88 0.34
C ALA A 110 -5.30 -12.36 0.79
N LEU A 111 -6.08 -13.22 1.46
CA LEU A 111 -7.28 -12.84 2.19
C LEU A 111 -6.88 -12.64 3.66
N VAL A 112 -7.06 -11.42 4.17
CA VAL A 112 -6.97 -11.15 5.60
C VAL A 112 -8.33 -11.43 6.24
N SER A 113 -8.37 -12.43 7.12
CA SER A 113 -9.60 -12.91 7.75
C SER A 113 -9.75 -12.49 9.21
N ASP A 114 -8.65 -12.16 9.88
CA ASP A 114 -8.67 -11.64 11.26
C ASP A 114 -7.41 -10.81 11.54
N PHE A 115 -7.51 -9.87 12.48
CA PHE A 115 -6.37 -9.08 12.94
C PHE A 115 -6.61 -8.50 14.33
N ASP A 116 -5.53 -8.37 15.09
CA ASP A 116 -5.49 -7.70 16.40
C ASP A 116 -4.32 -6.71 16.41
N PRO A 117 -4.60 -5.40 16.24
CA PRO A 117 -3.54 -4.39 16.23
C PRO A 117 -2.87 -4.23 17.59
N ALA A 118 -3.56 -4.49 18.70
CA ALA A 118 -3.00 -4.38 20.04
C ALA A 118 -1.98 -5.49 20.33
N GLN A 119 -2.18 -6.68 19.74
CA GLN A 119 -1.26 -7.80 19.82
C GLN A 119 -0.26 -7.87 18.65
N ASN A 120 -0.25 -6.86 17.78
CA ASN A 120 0.49 -6.84 16.52
C ASN A 120 0.34 -8.17 15.74
N ARG A 121 -0.88 -8.67 15.57
CA ARG A 121 -1.18 -9.99 15.00
C ARG A 121 -2.14 -9.89 13.83
N LEU A 122 -1.91 -10.71 12.80
CA LEU A 122 -2.81 -10.82 11.66
C LEU A 122 -2.88 -12.26 11.15
N THR A 123 -4.09 -12.70 10.79
CA THR A 123 -4.35 -13.99 10.16
C THR A 123 -4.68 -13.77 8.69
N CYS A 124 -3.99 -14.48 7.80
CA CYS A 124 -4.25 -14.43 6.37
C CYS A 124 -4.24 -15.80 5.71
N GLN A 125 -4.98 -15.92 4.61
CA GLN A 125 -5.15 -17.12 3.79
C GLN A 125 -4.65 -16.87 2.36
N GLY A 126 -4.18 -17.95 1.72
CA GLY A 126 -3.77 -17.98 0.31
C GLY A 126 -2.35 -18.50 0.12
N LEU A 127 -1.90 -18.57 -1.12
CA LEU A 127 -0.56 -19.06 -1.50
C LEU A 127 0.59 -18.10 -1.17
N ARG A 128 0.27 -16.89 -0.70
CA ARG A 128 1.25 -15.87 -0.33
C ARG A 128 0.80 -15.17 0.95
N LYS A 129 1.75 -14.80 1.81
CA LYS A 129 1.48 -13.95 2.97
C LYS A 129 0.99 -12.57 2.53
N ALA A 130 0.07 -12.00 3.30
CA ALA A 130 -0.41 -10.63 3.10
C ALA A 130 0.73 -9.60 3.21
N SER A 131 0.54 -8.41 2.62
CA SER A 131 1.49 -7.28 2.70
C SER A 131 1.96 -7.01 4.14
N SER A 132 3.18 -6.51 4.29
CA SER A 132 3.78 -6.02 5.55
C SER A 132 2.93 -4.97 6.27
N GLU A 133 2.10 -4.23 5.54
CA GLU A 133 1.28 -3.14 6.09
C GLU A 133 -0.21 -3.46 6.20
N SER A 134 -0.56 -4.75 6.10
CA SER A 134 -1.95 -5.22 6.15
C SER A 134 -2.67 -4.84 7.45
N LEU A 135 -1.97 -4.68 8.58
CA LEU A 135 -2.58 -4.21 9.83
C LEU A 135 -3.15 -2.80 9.72
N THR A 136 -2.44 -1.88 9.05
CA THR A 136 -2.93 -0.51 8.81
C THR A 136 -4.22 -0.55 8.00
N HIS A 137 -4.29 -1.42 6.98
CA HIS A 137 -5.49 -1.62 6.18
C HIS A 137 -6.67 -2.14 7.03
N GLY A 138 -6.42 -3.15 7.87
CA GLY A 138 -7.42 -3.66 8.81
C GLY A 138 -7.96 -2.57 9.73
N VAL A 139 -7.08 -1.73 10.29
CA VAL A 139 -7.46 -0.62 11.17
C VAL A 139 -8.30 0.44 10.43
N ILE A 140 -7.95 0.78 9.19
CA ILE A 140 -8.74 1.71 8.36
C ILE A 140 -10.14 1.15 8.11
N TYR A 141 -10.23 -0.12 7.69
CA TYR A 141 -11.50 -0.79 7.46
C TYR A 141 -12.34 -0.91 8.74
N ALA A 142 -11.71 -1.16 9.87
CA ALA A 142 -12.35 -1.19 11.19
C ALA A 142 -12.94 0.17 11.57
N THR A 143 -12.26 1.25 11.22
CA THR A 143 -12.62 2.60 11.70
C THR A 143 -13.78 3.21 10.91
N HIS A 144 -13.92 2.88 9.62
CA HIS A 144 -15.00 3.45 8.80
C HIS A 144 -15.64 2.40 7.86
N PRO A 145 -16.87 1.93 8.14
CA PRO A 145 -17.53 0.87 7.38
C PRO A 145 -17.73 1.17 5.89
N ALA A 146 -17.90 2.44 5.52
CA ALA A 146 -18.09 2.82 4.12
C ALA A 146 -16.82 2.74 3.26
N ILE A 147 -15.64 2.51 3.86
CA ILE A 147 -14.41 2.31 3.08
C ILE A 147 -14.41 0.89 2.53
N GLY A 148 -14.34 0.79 1.21
CA GLY A 148 -14.29 -0.46 0.45
C GLY A 148 -12.96 -0.72 -0.25
N ALA A 149 -12.08 0.27 -0.38
CA ALA A 149 -10.75 0.10 -0.95
C ALA A 149 -9.72 1.05 -0.34
N ILE A 150 -8.47 0.59 -0.29
CA ILE A 150 -7.31 1.34 0.23
C ILE A 150 -6.12 1.09 -0.70
N ILE A 151 -5.44 2.17 -1.07
CA ILE A 151 -4.22 2.19 -1.86
C ILE A 151 -3.12 2.84 -1.02
N HIS A 152 -2.03 2.12 -0.83
CA HIS A 152 -0.79 2.62 -0.26
C HIS A 152 0.29 2.65 -1.34
N VAL A 153 0.98 3.77 -1.47
CA VAL A 153 2.00 4.01 -2.50
C VAL A 153 3.21 4.67 -1.89
N HIS A 154 4.36 4.52 -2.55
CA HIS A 154 5.56 5.28 -2.23
C HIS A 154 5.88 6.17 -3.42
N HIS A 155 5.94 7.48 -3.19
CA HIS A 155 6.37 8.42 -4.21
C HIS A 155 6.96 9.69 -3.56
N PRO A 156 8.30 9.86 -3.55
CA PRO A 156 8.96 10.91 -2.79
C PRO A 156 8.46 12.33 -3.04
N GLN A 157 8.37 12.70 -4.31
CA GLN A 157 7.97 14.05 -4.68
C GLN A 157 6.50 14.33 -4.33
N LEU A 158 5.62 13.33 -4.45
CA LEU A 158 4.22 13.47 -4.01
C LEU A 158 4.17 13.65 -2.49
N TRP A 159 4.84 12.77 -1.75
CA TRP A 159 4.90 12.79 -0.30
C TRP A 159 5.40 14.13 0.23
N GLN A 160 6.54 14.63 -0.27
CA GLN A 160 7.10 15.93 0.10
C GLN A 160 6.13 17.09 -0.17
N GLN A 161 5.37 17.02 -1.26
CA GLN A 161 4.41 18.08 -1.62
C GLN A 161 3.14 18.09 -0.77
N ILE A 162 2.77 16.97 -0.16
CA ILE A 162 1.53 16.86 0.64
C ILE A 162 1.78 16.75 2.14
N LEU A 163 3.00 16.45 2.57
CA LEU A 163 3.37 16.32 3.98
C LEU A 163 2.95 17.58 4.76
N TYR A 164 2.18 17.38 5.84
CA TYR A 164 1.57 18.44 6.66
C TYR A 164 0.57 19.38 5.93
N ARG A 165 0.24 19.11 4.66
CA ARG A 165 -0.87 19.75 3.92
C ARG A 165 -2.13 18.88 3.88
N VAL A 166 -1.96 17.58 4.09
CA VAL A 166 -3.03 16.61 4.37
C VAL A 166 -2.85 16.06 5.79
N PRO A 167 -3.86 15.38 6.38
CA PRO A 167 -3.65 14.64 7.62
C PRO A 167 -2.39 13.78 7.53
N THR A 168 -1.56 13.86 8.55
CA THR A 168 -0.20 13.31 8.53
C THR A 168 0.07 12.59 9.85
N THR A 169 0.64 11.39 9.78
CA THR A 169 1.04 10.65 10.99
C THR A 169 2.16 11.38 11.72
N GLU A 170 2.34 11.12 13.02
CA GLU A 170 3.53 11.57 13.75
C GLU A 170 4.81 10.92 13.18
N ALA A 171 5.90 11.69 13.15
CA ALA A 171 7.17 11.26 12.54
C ALA A 171 7.90 10.15 13.32
N SER A 172 7.64 10.03 14.62
CA SER A 172 8.26 9.03 15.47
C SER A 172 7.60 7.64 15.40
N ILE A 173 6.55 7.48 14.58
CA ILE A 173 5.74 6.27 14.53
C ILE A 173 6.21 5.38 13.37
N PRO A 174 6.83 4.23 13.64
CA PRO A 174 7.25 3.29 12.60
C PRO A 174 6.07 2.50 12.05
N TYR A 175 6.09 2.15 10.76
CA TYR A 175 5.09 1.27 10.16
C TYR A 175 5.11 -0.15 10.76
N GLY A 176 4.02 -0.90 10.56
CA GLY A 176 3.95 -2.30 10.98
C GLY A 176 3.91 -2.52 12.50
N THR A 177 3.53 -1.48 13.27
CA THR A 177 3.50 -1.50 14.73
C THR A 177 2.11 -1.21 15.31
N PRO A 178 1.84 -1.60 16.57
CA PRO A 178 0.64 -1.17 17.29
C PRO A 178 0.48 0.34 17.38
N GLU A 179 1.59 1.07 17.50
CA GLU A 179 1.62 2.53 17.52
C GLU A 179 1.08 3.11 16.21
N MET A 180 1.44 2.52 15.06
CA MET A 180 0.89 2.90 13.75
C MET A 180 -0.62 2.66 13.67
N ALA A 181 -1.11 1.58 14.30
CA ALA A 181 -2.55 1.33 14.38
C ALA A 181 -3.28 2.40 15.21
N ALA A 182 -2.75 2.73 16.39
CA ALA A 182 -3.31 3.79 17.24
C ALA A 182 -3.26 5.16 16.54
N GLU A 183 -2.18 5.43 15.82
CA GLU A 183 -1.98 6.66 15.08
C GLU A 183 -2.95 6.80 13.89
N THR A 184 -3.18 5.70 13.17
CA THR A 184 -4.21 5.64 12.14
C THR A 184 -5.59 5.96 12.74
N GLN A 185 -5.93 5.35 13.88
CA GLN A 185 -7.20 5.64 14.57
C GLN A 185 -7.31 7.12 15.01
N ARG A 186 -6.20 7.73 15.45
CA ARG A 186 -6.15 9.16 15.78
C ARG A 186 -6.49 10.01 14.57
N LEU A 187 -5.87 9.74 13.42
CA LEU A 187 -6.13 10.49 12.18
C LEU A 187 -7.60 10.41 11.74
N PHE A 188 -8.23 9.26 11.90
CA PHE A 188 -9.64 9.07 11.55
C PHE A 188 -10.63 9.80 12.47
N ARG A 189 -10.18 10.35 13.61
CA ARG A 189 -10.98 11.27 14.43
C ARG A 189 -11.05 12.67 13.83
N ASP A 190 -10.11 13.03 12.96
CA ASP A 190 -10.14 14.29 12.23
C ASP A 190 -11.10 14.18 11.04
N ARG A 191 -12.11 15.07 11.01
CA ARG A 191 -13.08 15.15 9.92
C ARG A 191 -12.44 15.53 8.58
N SER A 192 -11.29 16.22 8.60
CA SER A 192 -10.57 16.60 7.38
C SER A 192 -10.11 15.37 6.59
N LEU A 193 -9.76 14.27 7.27
CA LEU A 193 -9.33 13.03 6.64
C LEU A 193 -10.46 12.35 5.85
N LEU A 194 -11.68 12.34 6.39
CA LEU A 194 -12.82 11.75 5.68
C LEU A 194 -13.25 12.59 4.46
N GLN A 195 -12.90 13.88 4.44
CA GLN A 195 -13.13 14.77 3.30
C GLN A 195 -12.05 14.62 2.23
N SER A 196 -10.77 14.65 2.62
CA SER A 196 -9.63 14.56 1.70
C SER A 196 -9.40 13.14 1.17
N LYS A 197 -9.72 12.13 2.00
CA LYS A 197 -9.53 10.70 1.74
C LYS A 197 -8.08 10.31 1.39
N ILE A 198 -7.13 11.09 1.89
CA ILE A 198 -5.69 10.92 1.75
C ILE A 198 -5.00 11.27 3.06
N PHE A 199 -3.94 10.54 3.40
CA PHE A 199 -3.00 10.94 4.45
C PHE A 199 -1.56 10.57 4.06
N ALA A 200 -0.60 11.29 4.64
CA ALA A 200 0.83 11.03 4.47
C ALA A 200 1.45 10.45 5.75
N MET A 201 2.52 9.67 5.62
CA MET A 201 3.23 9.09 6.75
C MET A 201 4.52 9.86 7.03
N ALA A 202 4.63 10.59 8.14
CA ALA A 202 5.87 11.32 8.42
C ALA A 202 7.03 10.40 8.88
N GLY A 203 6.72 9.25 9.48
CA GLY A 203 7.70 8.26 9.96
C GLY A 203 8.00 7.13 8.97
N HIS A 204 7.45 7.21 7.76
CA HIS A 204 7.64 6.26 6.67
C HIS A 204 7.77 7.09 5.39
N GLU A 205 9.01 7.39 5.03
CA GLU A 205 9.33 8.30 3.92
C GLU A 205 8.66 7.81 2.63
N ASP A 206 8.24 8.75 1.78
CA ASP A 206 7.50 8.49 0.53
C ASP A 206 6.08 7.92 0.68
N GLY A 207 5.71 7.45 1.88
CA GLY A 207 4.48 6.70 2.14
C GLY A 207 3.21 7.55 2.13
N VAL A 208 2.30 7.24 1.20
CA VAL A 208 1.01 7.91 1.05
C VAL A 208 -0.12 6.88 1.03
N PHE A 209 -1.22 7.17 1.72
CA PHE A 209 -2.43 6.37 1.72
C PHE A 209 -3.60 7.15 1.10
N THR A 210 -4.34 6.48 0.23
CA THR A 210 -5.64 6.95 -0.27
C THR A 210 -6.69 5.87 -0.08
N PHE A 211 -7.95 6.26 0.11
CA PHE A 211 -9.04 5.30 0.35
C PHE A 211 -10.37 5.80 -0.19
N GLY A 212 -11.32 4.87 -0.37
CA GLY A 212 -12.63 5.18 -0.91
C GLY A 212 -13.63 4.07 -0.66
N ASP A 213 -14.88 4.32 -1.05
CA ASP A 213 -15.92 3.29 -1.12
C ASP A 213 -15.64 2.21 -2.16
N SER A 214 -14.74 2.50 -3.10
CA SER A 214 -14.38 1.65 -4.23
C SER A 214 -12.93 1.92 -4.64
N LEU A 215 -12.36 0.96 -5.38
CA LEU A 215 -11.04 1.10 -6.01
C LEU A 215 -10.98 2.33 -6.91
N GLN A 216 -12.05 2.58 -7.68
CA GLN A 216 -12.16 3.76 -8.54
C GLN A 216 -12.00 5.06 -7.75
N THR A 217 -12.72 5.19 -6.63
CA THR A 217 -12.65 6.38 -5.78
C THR A 217 -11.25 6.56 -5.21
N ALA A 218 -10.68 5.53 -4.57
CA ALA A 218 -9.34 5.58 -3.97
C ALA A 218 -8.27 5.97 -5.02
N TYR A 219 -8.29 5.31 -6.18
CA TYR A 219 -7.35 5.56 -7.25
C TYR A 219 -7.48 6.97 -7.84
N ARG A 220 -8.72 7.43 -8.08
CA ARG A 220 -8.95 8.80 -8.58
C ARG A 220 -8.46 9.87 -7.61
N ILE A 221 -8.58 9.65 -6.30
CA ILE A 221 -8.02 10.56 -5.29
C ILE A 221 -6.50 10.68 -5.46
N LEU A 222 -5.79 9.56 -5.55
CA LEU A 222 -4.35 9.54 -5.77
C LEU A 222 -3.95 10.30 -7.04
N ILE A 223 -4.58 9.98 -8.17
CA ILE A 223 -4.27 10.63 -9.46
C ILE A 223 -4.59 12.13 -9.44
N ASN A 224 -5.68 12.53 -8.79
CA ASN A 224 -6.02 13.95 -8.62
C ASN A 224 -4.97 14.69 -7.79
N TRP A 225 -4.46 14.09 -6.72
CA TRP A 225 -3.37 14.66 -5.93
C TRP A 225 -2.08 14.75 -6.72
N ALA A 226 -1.69 13.69 -7.44
CA ALA A 226 -0.54 13.71 -8.33
C ALA A 226 -0.64 14.83 -9.38
N ARG A 227 -1.84 15.09 -9.90
CA ARG A 227 -2.09 16.23 -10.80
C ARG A 227 -1.95 17.57 -10.09
N MET A 228 -2.59 17.73 -8.93
CA MET A 228 -2.58 18.97 -8.15
C MET A 228 -1.18 19.38 -7.67
N THR A 229 -0.32 18.39 -7.40
CA THR A 229 1.07 18.62 -6.98
C THR A 229 2.06 18.69 -8.13
N GLY A 230 1.59 18.60 -9.38
CA GLY A 230 2.42 18.70 -10.59
C GLY A 230 3.23 17.45 -10.93
N ILE A 231 3.03 16.33 -10.23
CA ILE A 231 3.61 15.03 -10.58
C ILE A 231 3.05 14.54 -11.92
N MET A 232 1.80 14.85 -12.21
CA MET A 232 1.15 14.56 -13.48
C MET A 232 0.58 15.83 -14.11
N THR A 233 0.73 15.96 -15.43
CA THR A 233 0.02 16.97 -16.21
C THR A 233 -1.46 16.61 -16.37
N GLU A 234 -2.31 17.57 -16.78
CA GLU A 234 -3.72 17.29 -17.07
C GLU A 234 -3.90 16.15 -18.09
N PRO A 235 -3.20 16.13 -19.25
CA PRO A 235 -3.32 15.02 -20.19
C PRO A 235 -2.85 13.68 -19.61
N ALA A 236 -1.72 13.67 -18.88
CA ALA A 236 -1.18 12.45 -18.26
C ALA A 236 -2.14 11.87 -17.21
N SER A 237 -2.72 12.73 -16.38
CA SER A 237 -3.71 12.32 -15.37
C SER A 237 -4.98 11.76 -16.00
N SER A 238 -5.44 12.33 -17.12
CA SER A 238 -6.60 11.83 -17.87
C SER A 238 -6.36 10.42 -18.42
N VAL A 239 -5.16 10.16 -18.94
CA VAL A 239 -4.74 8.81 -19.38
C VAL A 239 -4.65 7.86 -18.19
N ALA A 240 -4.01 8.28 -17.09
CA ALA A 240 -3.86 7.47 -15.89
C ALA A 240 -5.21 7.03 -15.29
N LEU A 241 -6.23 7.89 -15.32
CA LEU A 241 -7.59 7.55 -14.87
C LEU A 241 -8.28 6.48 -15.71
N GLN A 242 -7.87 6.31 -16.99
CA GLN A 242 -8.42 5.28 -17.88
C GLN A 242 -7.63 3.96 -17.82
N LEU A 243 -6.40 3.98 -17.31
CA LEU A 243 -5.47 2.86 -17.37
C LEU A 243 -6.03 1.56 -16.77
N PRO A 244 -6.69 1.54 -15.58
CA PRO A 244 -7.27 0.30 -15.05
C PRO A 244 -8.30 -0.33 -15.99
N TYR A 245 -9.11 0.47 -16.70
CA TYR A 245 -10.13 -0.06 -17.62
C TYR A 245 -9.51 -0.61 -18.91
N GLN A 246 -8.44 0.03 -19.39
CA GLN A 246 -7.68 -0.44 -20.54
C GLN A 246 -7.03 -1.79 -20.23
N LEU A 247 -6.39 -1.91 -19.06
CA LEU A 247 -5.75 -3.15 -18.63
C LEU A 247 -6.76 -4.28 -18.39
N ALA A 248 -7.94 -3.97 -17.84
CA ALA A 248 -9.02 -4.95 -17.66
C ALA A 248 -9.53 -5.52 -18.99
N SER A 249 -9.47 -4.76 -20.08
CA SER A 249 -9.93 -5.21 -21.40
C SER A 249 -8.92 -6.10 -22.15
N CYS A 250 -7.68 -6.20 -21.65
CA CYS A 250 -6.60 -6.99 -22.23
C CYS A 250 -6.41 -8.36 -21.53
N GLN A 251 -7.16 -8.65 -20.46
CA GLN A 251 -7.12 -9.89 -19.69
C GLN A 251 -8.26 -10.82 -20.10
#